data_AF-A0A248XI68-F1
#
_entry.id   AF-A0A248XI68-F1
#
_cell.length_a   1.000
_cell.length_b   1.000
_cell.length_c   1.000
_cell.angle_alpha   90.00
_cell.angle_beta   90.00
_cell.angle_gamma   90.00
#
_symmetry.space_group_name_H-M   'P 1'
#
loop_
_entity.id
_entity.type
_entity.pdbx_description
1 polymer ?
#
loop_
_entity_poly.entity_id
_entity_poly.type
_entity_poly.pdbx_seq_one_letter_code
_entity_poly.pdbx_strand_id
1 'polypeptide(L)'
;TYIEGAKVELECRHFDNDSIAHTVEGVTNSTGFYSIQLENDHESEICEVVLVSSPIFDCCEIDYDRDRARVTLTSNNGVDSPIRYANP
;
A
#
# COMPACT_ATOMS: atom_id res chain seq x y z
N THR A 1 -2.13 18.86 -1.08
CA THR A 1 -3.08 18.81 0.04
C THR A 1 -3.27 17.38 0.44
N TYR A 2 -3.38 17.08 1.74
CA TYR A 2 -3.72 15.74 2.22
C TYR A 2 -5.21 15.45 1.94
N ILE A 3 -5.53 14.23 1.53
CA ILE A 3 -6.90 13.84 1.16
C ILE A 3 -7.41 12.86 2.22
N GLU A 4 -8.48 13.22 2.92
CA GLU A 4 -9.24 12.31 3.77
C GLU A 4 -10.19 11.46 2.94
N GLY A 5 -10.31 10.17 3.24
CA GLY A 5 -11.23 9.25 2.57
C GLY A 5 -10.73 8.71 1.23
N ALA A 6 -9.47 8.97 0.85
CA ALA A 6 -8.85 8.28 -0.28
C ALA A 6 -8.70 6.79 0.03
N LYS A 7 -9.06 5.95 -0.93
CA LYS A 7 -8.92 4.50 -0.81
C LYS A 7 -7.61 4.06 -1.43
N VAL A 8 -6.88 3.22 -0.72
CA VAL A 8 -5.70 2.53 -1.18
C VAL A 8 -5.87 1.03 -0.96
N GLU A 9 -5.12 0.22 -1.68
CA GLU A 9 -5.07 -1.22 -1.50
C GLU A 9 -3.62 -1.66 -1.42
N LEU A 10 -3.25 -2.40 -0.38
CA LEU A 10 -2.00 -3.14 -0.37
C LEU A 10 -2.22 -4.42 -1.18
N GLU A 11 -1.52 -4.53 -2.31
CA GLU A 11 -1.47 -5.73 -3.13
C GLU A 11 -0.12 -6.41 -2.93
N CYS A 12 -0.13 -7.65 -2.44
CA CYS A 12 1.04 -8.51 -2.36
C CYS A 12 0.91 -9.66 -3.35
N ARG A 13 1.90 -9.80 -4.23
CA ARG A 13 1.96 -10.85 -5.25
C ARG A 13 3.20 -11.71 -5.08
N HIS A 14 3.07 -13.02 -5.33
CA HIS A 14 4.22 -13.91 -5.26
C HIS A 14 5.26 -13.55 -6.32
N PHE A 15 6.53 -13.44 -5.93
CA PHE A 15 7.58 -12.94 -6.83
C PHE A 15 7.89 -13.90 -8.00
N ASP A 16 7.53 -15.18 -7.87
CA ASP A 16 7.86 -16.25 -8.83
C ASP A 16 6.84 -16.35 -9.97
N ASN A 17 5.57 -16.05 -9.70
CA ASN A 17 4.46 -16.28 -10.64
C ASN A 17 3.47 -15.13 -10.76
N ASP A 18 3.70 -14.04 -10.02
CA ASP A 18 2.91 -12.80 -10.05
C ASP A 18 1.43 -12.96 -9.63
N SER A 19 1.06 -14.12 -9.05
CA SER A 19 -0.28 -14.32 -8.52
C SER A 19 -0.48 -13.53 -7.24
N ILE A 20 -1.68 -12.98 -7.07
CA ILE A 20 -2.08 -12.25 -5.88
C ILE A 20 -2.10 -13.22 -4.69
N ALA A 21 -1.26 -12.95 -3.70
CA ALA A 21 -1.24 -13.66 -2.43
C ALA A 21 -2.26 -13.04 -1.46
N HIS A 22 -2.23 -11.71 -1.33
CA HIS A 22 -3.04 -10.97 -0.36
C HIS A 22 -3.41 -9.57 -0.89
N THR A 23 -4.62 -9.11 -0.56
CA THR A 23 -5.08 -7.75 -0.79
C THR A 23 -5.72 -7.20 0.48
N VAL A 24 -5.33 -5.99 0.89
CA VAL A 24 -5.91 -5.34 2.08
C VAL A 24 -6.22 -3.87 1.78
N GLU A 25 -7.48 -3.48 1.93
CA GLU A 25 -7.91 -2.09 1.75
C GLU A 25 -7.47 -1.19 2.91
N GLY A 26 -7.13 0.05 2.58
CA GLY A 26 -6.88 1.14 3.52
C GLY A 26 -7.65 2.40 3.13
N VAL A 27 -7.98 3.22 4.12
CA VAL A 27 -8.63 4.53 3.89
C VAL A 27 -7.85 5.59 4.65
N THR A 28 -7.55 6.70 3.99
CA THR A 28 -6.87 7.82 4.62
C THR A 28 -7.77 8.54 5.62
N ASN A 29 -7.21 8.91 6.76
CA ASN A 29 -7.87 9.71 7.79
C ASN A 29 -7.81 11.22 7.46
N SER A 30 -8.29 12.06 8.36
CA SER A 30 -8.31 13.53 8.23
C SER A 30 -6.95 14.19 8.05
N THR A 31 -5.85 13.49 8.35
CA THR A 31 -4.48 13.95 8.11
C THR A 31 -3.86 13.38 6.84
N GLY A 32 -4.60 12.59 6.05
CA GLY A 32 -4.13 11.96 4.81
C GLY A 32 -3.33 10.68 5.01
N PHE A 33 -3.29 10.13 6.23
CA PHE A 33 -2.56 8.90 6.54
C PHE A 33 -3.51 7.71 6.58
N TYR A 34 -3.04 6.57 6.11
CA TYR A 34 -3.68 5.26 6.30
C TYR A 34 -2.75 4.35 7.11
N SER A 35 -3.33 3.35 7.76
CA SER A 35 -2.59 2.30 8.46
C SER A 35 -3.19 0.96 8.07
N ILE A 36 -2.35 0.05 7.57
CA ILE A 36 -2.72 -1.33 7.22
C ILE A 36 -1.97 -2.25 8.17
N GLN A 37 -2.71 -3.13 8.87
CA GLN A 37 -2.13 -4.12 9.75
C GLN A 37 -2.09 -5.46 9.04
N LEU A 38 -0.94 -6.13 9.11
CA LEU A 38 -0.71 -7.44 8.52
C LEU A 38 -0.19 -8.40 9.58
N GLU A 39 -0.48 -9.67 9.36
CA GLU A 39 0.07 -10.78 10.13
C GLU A 39 0.99 -11.59 9.24
N ASN A 40 1.97 -12.25 9.85
CA ASN A 40 2.98 -13.07 9.19
C ASN A 40 4.03 -12.26 8.39
N ASP A 41 5.09 -12.97 8.00
CA ASP A 41 6.18 -12.40 7.21
C ASP A 41 5.89 -12.59 5.72
N HIS A 42 6.13 -11.56 4.92
CA HIS A 42 5.83 -11.53 3.49
C HIS A 42 7.10 -11.60 2.63
N GLU A 43 8.08 -12.44 3.02
CA GLU A 43 9.40 -12.54 2.36
C GLU A 43 9.32 -12.98 0.89
N SER A 44 8.36 -13.83 0.55
CA SER A 44 8.19 -14.38 -0.82
C SER A 44 7.24 -13.56 -1.68
N GLU A 45 6.99 -12.30 -1.33
CA GLU A 45 6.00 -11.45 -1.97
C GLU A 45 6.59 -10.08 -2.35
N ILE A 46 6.11 -9.55 -3.47
CA ILE A 46 6.28 -8.16 -3.86
C ILE A 46 5.01 -7.45 -3.43
N CYS A 47 5.14 -6.55 -2.45
CA CYS A 47 4.02 -5.79 -1.92
C CYS A 47 4.07 -4.33 -2.35
N GLU A 48 2.96 -3.82 -2.84
CA GLU A 48 2.78 -2.45 -3.33
C GLU A 48 1.49 -1.88 -2.76
N VAL A 49 1.52 -0.64 -2.28
CA VAL A 49 0.29 0.09 -1.97
C VAL A 49 -0.14 0.83 -3.23
N VAL A 50 -1.36 0.58 -3.69
CA VAL A 50 -1.94 1.10 -4.93
C VAL A 50 -3.08 2.07 -4.60
N LEU A 51 -3.13 3.21 -5.29
CA LEU A 51 -4.24 4.15 -5.21
C LEU A 51 -5.47 3.56 -5.91
N VAL A 52 -6.58 3.44 -5.18
CA VAL A 52 -7.84 2.88 -5.70
C VAL A 52 -8.81 3.98 -6.11
N SER A 53 -8.97 5.01 -5.26
CA SER A 53 -9.88 6.12 -5.56
C SER A 53 -9.66 7.33 -4.66
N SER A 54 -10.09 8.50 -5.13
CA SER A 54 -10.20 9.72 -4.33
C SER A 54 -11.67 10.11 -4.14
N PRO A 55 -12.07 10.60 -2.96
CA PRO A 55 -13.42 11.11 -2.71
C PRO A 55 -13.64 12.54 -3.25
N ILE A 56 -12.58 13.20 -3.72
CA ILE A 56 -12.64 14.56 -4.25
C ILE A 56 -12.93 14.48 -5.76
N PHE A 57 -14.10 15.00 -6.17
CA PHE A 57 -14.59 14.89 -7.55
C PHE A 57 -13.66 15.49 -8.62
N ASP A 58 -13.02 16.61 -8.33
CA ASP A 58 -12.07 17.28 -9.23
C ASP A 58 -10.60 16.86 -9.00
N CYS A 59 -10.39 15.83 -8.18
CA CYS A 59 -9.08 15.25 -7.87
C CYS A 59 -9.18 13.72 -7.76
N CYS A 60 -9.77 13.08 -8.78
CA CYS A 60 -9.99 11.62 -8.81
C CYS A 60 -9.37 10.91 -10.02
N GLU A 61 -8.60 11.62 -10.85
CA GLU A 61 -7.80 11.00 -11.91
C GLU A 61 -6.63 10.22 -11.30
N ILE A 62 -6.41 9.00 -11.78
CA ILE A 62 -5.30 8.13 -11.35
C ILE A 62 -4.28 8.07 -12.47
N ASP A 63 -3.06 8.48 -12.16
CA ASP A 63 -1.89 8.31 -13.03
C ASP A 63 -1.29 6.92 -12.78
N TYR A 64 -1.58 5.96 -13.67
CA TYR A 64 -1.15 4.56 -13.51
C TYR A 64 0.36 4.34 -13.54
N ASP A 65 1.15 5.33 -14.00
CA ASP A 65 2.62 5.25 -13.91
C ASP A 65 3.13 5.64 -12.50
N ARG A 66 2.25 6.17 -11.64
CA ARG A 66 2.58 6.74 -10.33
C ARG A 66 1.59 6.33 -9.23
N ASP A 67 0.71 5.37 -9.50
CA ASP A 67 -0.38 4.93 -8.63
C ASP A 67 0.09 4.04 -7.48
N ARG A 68 1.35 3.58 -7.51
CA ARG A 68 1.85 2.53 -6.63
C ARG A 68 3.14 2.90 -5.91
N ALA A 69 3.25 2.44 -4.67
CA ALA A 69 4.44 2.54 -3.85
C ALA A 69 4.83 1.17 -3.27
N ARG A 70 6.03 0.69 -3.63
CA ARG A 70 6.54 -0.60 -3.15
C ARG A 70 6.97 -0.53 -1.68
N VAL A 71 6.62 -1.56 -0.91
CA VAL A 71 6.95 -1.69 0.52
C VAL A 71 7.52 -3.08 0.83
N THR A 72 8.63 -3.13 1.57
CA THR A 72 9.24 -4.41 1.98
C THR A 72 8.66 -4.87 3.33
N LEU A 73 7.85 -5.93 3.30
CA LEU A 73 7.10 -6.46 4.45
C LEU A 73 7.69 -7.76 5.02
N THR A 74 9.01 -7.86 5.02
CA THR A 74 9.74 -8.91 5.74
C THR A 74 10.54 -8.33 6.92
N SER A 75 10.71 -9.15 7.93
CA SER A 75 11.61 -8.96 9.07
C SER A 75 13.04 -9.44 8.76
N ASN A 76 13.25 -10.22 7.69
CA ASN A 76 14.55 -10.72 7.26
C ASN A 76 15.33 -9.70 6.40
N ASN A 77 15.37 -8.44 6.84
CA ASN A 77 16.01 -7.35 6.08
C ASN A 77 16.89 -6.43 6.96
N GLY A 78 17.14 -6.81 8.22
CA GLY A 78 17.95 -6.03 9.15
C GLY A 78 17.28 -4.75 9.66
N VAL A 79 15.98 -4.56 9.42
CA VAL A 79 15.21 -3.42 9.95
C VAL A 79 14.45 -3.84 11.21
N ASP A 80 14.83 -3.28 12.36
CA ASP A 80 14.29 -3.62 13.68
C ASP A 80 12.84 -3.15 13.92
N SER A 81 12.41 -2.09 13.24
CA SER A 81 11.03 -1.60 13.35
C SER A 81 10.06 -2.53 12.62
N PRO A 82 8.86 -2.81 13.17
CA PRO A 82 7.79 -3.49 12.44
C PRO A 82 6.99 -2.54 11.53
N ILE A 83 7.19 -1.22 11.65
CA ILE A 83 6.47 -0.23 10.85
C ILE A 83 7.23 0.03 9.55
N ARG A 84 6.50 0.04 8.44
CA ARG A 84 6.99 0.40 7.11
C ARG A 84 6.19 1.58 6.58
N TYR A 85 6.87 2.50 5.90
CA TYR A 85 6.26 3.67 5.30
C TYR A 85 6.33 3.53 3.78
N ALA A 86 5.18 3.65 3.12
CA ALA A 86 5.12 3.76 1.67
C ALA A 86 5.45 5.20 1.25
N ASN A 87 5.96 5.37 0.04
CA ASN A 87 6.07 6.69 -0.56
C ASN A 87 4.67 7.27 -0.82
N PRO A 88 4.48 8.59 -0.64
CA PRO A 88 3.23 9.28 -0.96
C PRO A 88 3.05 9.51 -2.47
#